data_AF-T0Y8F7-F1
#
_entry.id   AF-T0Y8F7-F1
#
_cell.length_a   1.000
_cell.length_b   1.000
_cell.length_c   1.000
_cell.angle_alpha   90.00
_cell.angle_beta   90.00
_cell.angle_gamma   90.00
#
_symmetry.space_group_name_H-M   'P 1'
#
loop_
_entity.id
_entity.type
_entity.pdbx_description
1 polymer ?
#
loop_
_entity_poly.entity_id
_entity_poly.type
_entity_poly.pdbx_seq_one_letter_code
_entity_poly.pdbx_strand_id
1 'polypeptide(L)'
;LGADQQSGITRSMRVELKGIDLSKPVVVLPQAVADAITTLRTRIARSLLTDDFAKGYTRAHALDDTSAAQTADFMLYSALTTVALRPGKDYSWTVNWPAEPLVGNSPTKATFIWTWASFTLVFFAIGA
;
A
#
# COMPACT_ATOMS: atom_id res chain seq x y z
N LEU A 1 -23.31 10.80 0.13
CA LEU A 1 -22.62 11.40 1.28
C LEU A 1 -22.18 12.81 0.89
N GLY A 2 -22.29 13.79 1.77
CA GLY A 2 -21.77 15.14 1.51
C GLY A 2 -20.24 15.20 1.53
N ALA A 3 -19.64 16.23 0.93
CA ALA A 3 -18.18 16.38 0.83
C ALA A 3 -17.48 16.45 2.20
N ASP A 4 -18.10 17.10 3.19
CA ASP A 4 -17.55 17.19 4.56
C ASP A 4 -17.54 15.83 5.25
N GLN A 5 -18.61 15.04 5.07
CA GLN A 5 -18.69 13.68 5.62
C GLN A 5 -17.64 12.76 4.99
N GLN A 6 -17.45 12.84 3.67
CA GLN A 6 -16.43 12.07 2.96
C GLN A 6 -15.01 12.43 3.44
N SER A 7 -14.76 13.72 3.67
CA SER A 7 -13.48 14.20 4.21
C SER A 7 -13.22 13.70 5.62
N GLY A 8 -14.25 13.69 6.48
CA GLY A 8 -14.19 13.13 7.83
C GLY A 8 -13.85 11.63 7.83
N ILE A 9 -14.55 10.85 7.00
CA ILE A 9 -14.30 9.40 6.85
C ILE A 9 -12.87 9.15 6.35
N THR A 10 -12.45 9.88 5.31
CA THR A 10 -11.10 9.74 4.73
C THR A 10 -10.02 10.03 5.77
N ARG A 11 -10.22 11.05 6.61
CA ARG A 11 -9.28 11.39 7.68
C ARG A 11 -9.19 10.27 8.73
N SER A 12 -10.32 9.73 9.17
CA SER A 12 -10.33 8.61 10.14
C SER A 12 -9.62 7.39 9.57
N MET A 13 -9.98 7.00 8.34
CA MET A 13 -9.34 5.89 7.62
C MET A 13 -7.82 6.07 7.53
N ARG A 14 -7.34 7.27 7.20
CA ARG A 14 -5.89 7.57 7.16
C ARG A 14 -5.22 7.38 8.51
N VAL A 15 -5.83 7.86 9.59
CA VAL A 15 -5.27 7.71 10.95
C VAL A 15 -5.17 6.24 11.31
N GLU A 16 -6.24 5.47 11.06
CA GLU A 16 -6.28 4.04 11.33
C GLU A 16 -5.21 3.28 10.54
N LEU A 17 -5.12 3.47 9.22
CA LEU A 17 -4.16 2.77 8.36
C LEU A 17 -2.70 3.16 8.68
N LYS A 18 -2.42 4.46 8.86
CA LYS A 18 -1.06 4.94 9.15
C LYS A 18 -0.58 4.54 10.54
N GLY A 19 -1.50 4.35 11.48
CA GLY A 19 -1.21 3.97 12.87
C GLY A 19 -0.94 2.48 13.09
N ILE A 20 -1.08 1.63 12.06
CA ILE A 20 -0.76 0.20 12.15
C ILE A 20 0.74 0.03 12.35
N ASP A 21 1.15 -0.46 13.53
CA ASP A 21 2.56 -0.67 13.86
C ASP A 21 3.07 -2.04 13.39
N LEU A 22 3.57 -2.08 12.16
CA LEU A 22 4.14 -3.27 11.53
C LEU A 22 5.52 -3.68 12.08
N SER A 23 6.09 -2.96 13.06
CA SER A 23 7.34 -3.38 13.71
C SER A 23 7.15 -4.48 14.74
N LYS A 24 5.91 -4.73 15.16
CA LYS A 24 5.57 -5.76 16.14
C LYS A 24 5.43 -7.13 15.47
N PRO A 25 5.81 -8.22 16.17
CA PRO A 25 5.60 -9.58 15.67
C PRO A 25 4.11 -9.96 15.56
N VAL A 26 3.25 -9.31 16.34
CA VAL A 26 1.79 -9.47 16.31
C VAL A 26 1.16 -8.09 16.33
N VAL A 27 0.25 -7.83 15.40
CA VAL A 27 -0.40 -6.54 15.20
C VAL A 27 -1.91 -6.70 15.32
N VAL A 28 -2.54 -5.92 16.18
CA VAL A 28 -4.00 -5.84 16.27
C VAL A 28 -4.48 -4.76 15.31
N LEU A 29 -5.35 -5.15 14.37
CA LEU A 29 -5.88 -4.25 13.37
C LEU A 29 -7.15 -3.54 13.87
N PRO A 30 -7.39 -2.28 13.45
CA PRO A 30 -8.69 -1.65 13.62
C PRO A 30 -9.80 -2.50 12.97
N GLN A 31 -10.99 -2.56 13.60
CA GLN A 31 -12.07 -3.45 13.15
C GLN A 31 -12.43 -3.24 11.68
N ALA A 32 -12.57 -1.98 11.24
CA ALA A 32 -12.88 -1.65 9.85
C ALA A 32 -11.82 -2.18 8.87
N VAL A 33 -10.53 -2.13 9.26
CA VAL A 33 -9.43 -2.66 8.46
C VAL A 33 -9.46 -4.19 8.44
N ALA A 34 -9.75 -4.84 9.57
CA ALA A 34 -9.85 -6.30 9.67
C ALA A 34 -11.00 -6.85 8.78
N ASP A 35 -12.15 -6.19 8.81
CA ASP A 35 -13.32 -6.56 7.98
C ASP A 35 -13.02 -6.37 6.48
N ALA A 36 -12.34 -5.26 6.13
CA ALA A 36 -11.90 -5.00 4.77
C ALA A 36 -10.89 -6.05 4.28
N ILE A 37 -9.90 -6.43 5.10
CA ILE A 37 -8.92 -7.46 4.79
C ILE A 37 -9.60 -8.81 4.56
N THR A 38 -10.53 -9.21 5.44
CA THR A 38 -11.27 -10.47 5.30
C THR A 38 -12.05 -10.53 3.97
N THR A 39 -12.70 -9.42 3.62
CA THR A 39 -13.45 -9.28 2.36
C THR A 39 -12.51 -9.33 1.15
N LEU A 40 -11.41 -8.57 1.19
CA LEU A 40 -10.46 -8.49 0.08
C LEU A 40 -9.69 -9.78 -0.12
N ARG A 41 -9.31 -10.47 0.96
CA ARG A 41 -8.62 -11.77 0.91
C ARG A 41 -9.42 -12.77 0.07
N THR A 42 -10.70 -12.89 0.38
CA THR A 42 -11.62 -13.78 -0.35
C THR A 42 -11.75 -13.38 -1.83
N ARG A 43 -11.86 -12.07 -2.09
CA ARG A 43 -11.98 -11.55 -3.47
C ARG A 43 -10.72 -11.77 -4.30
N ILE A 44 -9.54 -11.51 -3.73
CA ILE A 44 -8.24 -11.68 -4.39
C ILE A 44 -8.00 -13.16 -4.65
N ALA A 45 -8.18 -14.03 -3.65
CA ALA A 45 -8.00 -15.47 -3.83
C ALA A 45 -8.88 -16.02 -4.96
N ARG A 46 -10.15 -15.63 -5.01
CA ARG A 46 -11.05 -16.00 -6.11
C ARG A 46 -10.56 -15.46 -7.46
N SER A 47 -10.12 -14.20 -7.49
CA SER A 47 -9.60 -13.59 -8.71
C SER A 47 -8.35 -14.29 -9.23
N LEU A 48 -7.47 -14.79 -8.34
CA LEU A 48 -6.27 -15.53 -8.73
C LEU A 48 -6.61 -16.89 -9.35
N LEU A 49 -7.74 -17.49 -8.97
CA LEU A 49 -8.18 -18.79 -9.46
C LEU A 49 -9.16 -18.71 -10.64
N THR A 50 -9.45 -17.50 -11.14
CA THR A 50 -10.39 -17.25 -12.23
C THR A 50 -9.68 -16.66 -13.43
N ASP A 51 -9.99 -17.15 -14.63
CA ASP A 51 -9.53 -16.54 -15.87
C ASP A 51 -10.21 -15.18 -16.09
N ASP A 52 -9.45 -14.16 -16.51
CA ASP A 52 -9.98 -12.87 -16.95
C ASP A 52 -9.34 -12.49 -18.29
N PHE A 53 -9.85 -13.12 -19.35
CA PHE A 53 -9.35 -12.90 -20.71
C PHE A 53 -9.54 -11.46 -21.19
N ALA A 54 -10.54 -10.74 -20.65
CA ALA A 54 -10.74 -9.32 -20.97
C ALA A 54 -9.60 -8.44 -20.43
N LYS A 55 -9.00 -8.82 -19.30
CA LYS A 55 -7.78 -8.19 -18.77
C LYS A 55 -6.47 -8.85 -19.23
N GLY A 56 -6.56 -9.91 -20.03
CA GLY A 56 -5.41 -10.56 -20.65
C GLY A 56 -4.65 -11.53 -19.76
N TYR A 57 -5.27 -12.09 -18.71
CA TYR A 57 -4.63 -13.10 -17.87
C TYR A 57 -5.52 -14.34 -17.64
N THR A 58 -4.89 -15.49 -17.52
CA THR A 58 -5.52 -16.73 -17.04
C THR A 58 -5.37 -16.83 -15.53
N ARG A 59 -6.09 -17.77 -14.92
CA ARG A 59 -5.89 -18.18 -13.53
C ARG A 59 -4.43 -18.58 -13.29
N ALA A 60 -4.00 -18.45 -12.05
CA ALA A 60 -2.71 -18.94 -11.61
C ALA A 60 -2.77 -20.47 -11.46
N HIS A 61 -2.35 -21.21 -12.50
CA HIS A 61 -2.42 -22.67 -12.53
C HIS A 61 -1.61 -23.38 -11.43
N ALA A 62 -0.60 -22.71 -10.88
CA ALA A 62 0.22 -23.22 -9.79
C ALA A 62 -0.45 -23.10 -8.40
N LEU A 63 -1.59 -22.40 -8.30
CA LEU A 63 -2.28 -22.17 -7.05
C LEU A 63 -3.52 -23.07 -6.92
N ASP A 64 -3.78 -23.47 -5.68
CA ASP A 64 -5.03 -24.03 -5.17
C ASP A 64 -5.73 -23.01 -4.25
N ASP A 65 -6.88 -23.38 -3.68
CA ASP A 65 -7.63 -22.50 -2.77
C ASP A 65 -6.81 -22.02 -1.56
N THR A 66 -5.93 -22.87 -1.02
CA THR A 66 -5.13 -22.56 0.16
C THR A 66 -4.01 -21.58 -0.17
N SER A 67 -3.22 -21.90 -1.20
CA SER A 67 -2.09 -21.07 -1.66
C SER A 67 -2.56 -19.77 -2.32
N ALA A 68 -3.73 -19.73 -2.95
CA ALA A 68 -4.35 -18.48 -3.41
C ALA A 68 -4.73 -17.57 -2.24
N ALA A 69 -5.28 -18.13 -1.16
CA ALA A 69 -5.60 -17.37 0.04
C ALA A 69 -4.33 -16.84 0.75
N GLN A 70 -3.27 -17.64 0.84
CA GLN A 70 -1.98 -17.20 1.36
C GLN A 70 -1.32 -16.12 0.47
N THR A 71 -1.46 -16.24 -0.85
CA THR A 71 -0.98 -15.21 -1.80
C THR A 71 -1.75 -13.91 -1.61
N ALA A 72 -3.07 -13.97 -1.39
CA ALA A 72 -3.87 -12.80 -1.06
C ALA A 72 -3.42 -12.15 0.25
N ASP A 73 -3.11 -12.94 1.27
CA ASP A 73 -2.55 -12.46 2.55
C ASP A 73 -1.22 -11.72 2.32
N PHE A 74 -0.32 -12.27 1.50
CA PHE A 74 0.94 -11.62 1.13
C PHE A 74 0.72 -10.28 0.38
N MET A 75 -0.20 -10.24 -0.58
CA MET A 75 -0.52 -9.01 -1.32
C MET A 75 -1.10 -7.93 -0.39
N LEU A 76 -1.99 -8.31 0.53
CA LEU A 76 -2.59 -7.39 1.50
C LEU A 76 -1.56 -6.88 2.50
N TYR A 77 -0.68 -7.74 3.01
CA TYR A 77 0.43 -7.33 3.85
C TYR A 77 1.34 -6.35 3.11
N SER A 78 1.70 -6.65 1.86
CA SER A 78 2.51 -5.77 1.01
C SER A 78 1.85 -4.40 0.86
N ALA A 79 0.54 -4.35 0.60
CA ALA A 79 -0.22 -3.11 0.53
C ALA A 79 -0.19 -2.32 1.86
N LEU A 80 -0.31 -2.98 3.02
CA LEU A 80 -0.20 -2.31 4.32
C LEU A 80 1.17 -1.63 4.52
N THR A 81 2.27 -2.26 4.07
CA THR A 81 3.60 -1.64 4.15
C THR A 81 3.69 -0.31 3.38
N THR A 82 2.84 -0.11 2.37
CA THR A 82 2.83 1.11 1.58
C THR A 82 2.22 2.32 2.29
N VAL A 83 1.44 2.10 3.35
CA VAL A 83 0.68 3.14 4.06
C VAL A 83 1.05 3.26 5.54
N ALA A 84 1.33 2.14 6.21
CA ALA A 84 1.69 2.12 7.63
C ALA A 84 3.00 2.88 7.86
N LEU A 85 3.01 3.80 8.83
CA LEU A 85 4.19 4.60 9.13
C LEU A 85 5.29 3.75 9.74
N ARG A 86 6.53 4.03 9.33
CA ARG A 86 7.70 3.45 9.99
C ARG A 86 7.85 4.09 11.39
N PRO A 87 8.20 3.32 12.44
CA PRO A 87 8.39 3.87 13.78
C PRO A 87 9.32 5.09 13.80
N GLY A 88 8.84 6.18 14.39
CA GLY A 88 9.58 7.45 14.48
C GLY A 88 9.73 8.21 13.15
N LYS A 89 9.01 7.83 12.09
CA LYS A 89 9.02 8.50 10.78
C LYS A 89 7.61 8.98 10.41
N ASP A 90 7.56 10.00 9.55
CA ASP A 90 6.34 10.56 8.97
C ASP A 90 6.02 9.99 7.57
N TYR A 91 6.75 8.95 7.16
CA TYR A 91 6.56 8.21 5.91
C TYR A 91 6.42 6.70 6.12
N SER A 92 5.82 6.01 5.15
CA SER A 92 5.57 4.57 5.21
C SER A 92 6.83 3.72 5.00
N TRP A 93 6.74 2.39 5.16
CA TRP A 93 7.87 1.48 4.95
C TRP A 93 8.45 1.54 3.53
N THR A 94 7.66 1.98 2.55
CA THR A 94 8.06 2.15 1.15
C THR A 94 8.32 3.61 0.77
N VAL A 95 8.52 4.50 1.76
CA VAL A 95 8.76 5.94 1.53
C VAL A 95 7.59 6.59 0.76
N ASN A 96 6.36 6.29 1.21
CA ASN A 96 5.09 6.77 0.64
C ASN A 96 4.83 6.35 -0.82
N TRP A 97 5.46 5.27 -1.30
CA TRP A 97 5.11 4.67 -2.59
C TRP A 97 4.05 3.56 -2.40
N PRO A 98 3.05 3.42 -3.29
CA PRO A 98 2.79 4.21 -4.49
C PRO A 98 2.10 5.53 -4.18
N ALA A 99 2.09 6.44 -5.16
CA ALA A 99 1.34 7.69 -5.06
C ALA A 99 -0.16 7.38 -4.96
N GLU A 100 -0.74 7.68 -3.79
CA GLU A 100 -2.15 7.42 -3.50
C GLU A 100 -2.67 8.54 -2.59
N PRO A 101 -3.29 9.59 -3.18
CA PRO A 101 -3.80 10.72 -2.42
C PRO A 101 -4.83 10.33 -1.37
N LEU A 102 -5.63 9.28 -1.58
CA LEU A 102 -6.67 8.87 -0.64
C LEU A 102 -6.09 8.46 0.72
N VAL A 103 -4.93 7.80 0.74
CA VAL A 103 -4.23 7.46 1.99
C VAL A 103 -3.18 8.50 2.40
N GLY A 104 -3.02 9.56 1.60
CA GLY A 104 -2.04 10.61 1.85
C GLY A 104 -0.61 10.15 1.59
N ASN A 105 -0.43 9.29 0.60
CA ASN A 105 0.88 8.95 0.06
C ASN A 105 1.27 10.00 -0.99
N SER A 106 2.33 10.74 -0.69
CA SER A 106 2.96 11.70 -1.58
C SER A 106 4.47 11.66 -1.40
N PRO A 107 5.27 12.08 -2.41
CA PRO A 107 6.72 12.15 -2.30
C PRO A 107 7.17 12.86 -1.02
N THR A 108 8.18 12.31 -0.35
CA THR A 108 8.72 12.90 0.87
C THR A 108 9.62 14.10 0.54
N LYS A 109 9.88 14.95 1.54
CA LYS A 109 10.87 16.05 1.40
C LYS A 109 12.24 15.52 0.98
N ALA A 110 12.66 14.39 1.54
CA ALA A 110 13.93 13.76 1.20
C ALA A 110 13.98 13.29 -0.26
N THR A 111 12.88 12.71 -0.76
CA THR A 111 12.74 12.32 -2.18
C THR A 111 12.96 13.54 -3.09
N PHE A 112 12.35 14.68 -2.78
CA PHE A 112 12.54 15.89 -3.56
C PHE A 112 13.99 16.39 -3.52
N ILE A 113 14.60 16.47 -2.34
CA ILE A 113 15.98 16.96 -2.16
C ILE A 113 16.99 16.12 -2.94
N TRP A 114 16.94 14.78 -2.80
CA TRP A 114 17.93 13.90 -3.42
C TRP A 114 17.76 13.75 -4.92
N THR A 115 16.55 13.91 -5.47
CA THR A 115 16.35 14.01 -6.92
C THR A 115 17.09 15.21 -7.50
N TRP A 116 16.93 16.40 -6.90
CA TRP A 116 17.61 17.61 -7.38
C TRP A 116 19.12 17.55 -7.19
N ALA A 117 19.58 17.05 -6.04
CA ALA A 117 21.00 16.83 -5.80
C ALA A 117 21.60 15.89 -6.87
N SER A 118 20.90 14.82 -7.24
CA SER A 118 21.35 13.89 -8.28
C SER A 118 21.45 14.57 -9.65
N PHE A 119 20.47 15.40 -10.03
CA PHE A 119 20.56 16.16 -11.28
C PHE A 119 21.74 17.13 -11.28
N THR A 120 21.96 17.85 -10.18
CA THR A 120 23.10 18.75 -10.04
C THR A 120 24.42 18.00 -10.24
N LEU A 121 24.60 16.84 -9.57
CA LEU A 121 25.79 16.02 -9.72
C LEU A 121 26.00 15.54 -11.16
N VAL A 122 24.93 15.09 -11.84
CA VAL A 122 25.01 14.66 -13.25
C VAL A 122 25.42 15.82 -14.15
N PHE A 123 24.85 17.01 -13.97
CA PHE A 123 25.21 18.18 -14.77
C PHE A 123 26.66 18.62 -14.55
N PHE A 124 27.14 18.59 -13.31
CA PHE A 124 28.56 18.87 -13.04
C PHE A 124 29.49 17.80 -13.63
N ALA A 125 29.11 16.53 -13.58
CA ALA A 125 29.96 15.44 -14.08
C ALA A 125 30.06 15.40 -15.61
N ILE A 126 28.99 15.72 -16.34
CA ILE A 126 28.99 15.73 -17.81
C ILE A 126 29.53 17.07 -18.36
N GLY A 127 29.39 18.17 -17.59
CA GLY A 127 29.85 19.48 -18.00
C GLY A 127 31.32 19.81 -17.65
N ALA A 128 31.95 19.02 -16.79
CA ALA A 128 33.39 19.12 -16.45
C ALA A 128 34.27 18.48 -17.53
#